data_AF-A0A965NV30-F1
#
_entry.id   AF-A0A965NV30-F1
#
_cell.length_a   1.000
_cell.length_b   1.000
_cell.length_c   1.000
_cell.angle_alpha   90.00
_cell.angle_beta   90.00
_cell.angle_gamma   90.00
#
_symmetry.space_group_name_H-M   'P 1'
#
loop_
_entity.id
_entity.type
_entity.pdbx_description
1 polymer ?
#
loop_
_entity_poly.entity_id
_entity_poly.type
_entity_poly.pdbx_seq_one_letter_code
_entity_poly.pdbx_strand_id
1 'polypeptide(L)'
;MISLYISSNTWLHRIPASAKLLALLLLSMAMFRLDDSRWLAIGLLAAFAAYGSIGSPGLCRLIALGALLPVIIGIAIFQAFVMGWELAFRSAIKLILMIIFADLITATTPMQAMLQVFQKLLAPIIRLLGFSEKKISLAVAIMIRFIPVLAAQWQQQQQAWTARTHRKPGFRLLVPFITTALARTDQVAEALSSRTSHSSGNPENRKGLAQR
;
A
#
# COMPACT_ATOMS: atom_id res chain seq x y z
N MET A 1 6.45 4.76 -18.14
CA MET A 1 7.34 3.63 -17.76
C MET A 1 7.90 3.97 -16.40
N ILE A 2 7.67 3.28 -15.28
CA ILE A 2 7.39 1.85 -15.03
C ILE A 2 6.00 1.71 -14.41
N SER A 3 5.07 1.05 -15.09
CA SER A 3 3.86 0.57 -14.41
C SER A 3 4.29 -0.62 -13.56
N LEU A 4 4.62 -0.39 -12.28
CA LEU A 4 4.93 -1.47 -11.32
C LEU A 4 3.73 -2.39 -11.06
N TYR A 5 2.56 -2.04 -11.60
CA TYR A 5 1.34 -2.81 -11.50
C TYR A 5 1.12 -3.61 -12.79
N ILE A 6 1.21 -4.94 -12.68
CA ILE A 6 0.84 -5.86 -13.73
C ILE A 6 -0.65 -6.14 -13.54
N SER A 7 -1.49 -5.59 -14.44
CA SER A 7 -2.92 -5.87 -14.50
C SER A 7 -3.17 -7.24 -15.17
N SER A 8 -2.62 -8.31 -14.59
CA SER A 8 -2.95 -9.68 -15.00
C SER A 8 -4.06 -10.23 -14.10
N ASN A 9 -5.10 -10.74 -14.75
CA ASN A 9 -6.27 -11.33 -14.11
C ASN A 9 -5.94 -12.76 -13.66
N THR A 10 -5.18 -12.91 -12.58
CA THR A 10 -4.78 -14.22 -12.05
C THR A 10 -5.59 -14.58 -10.81
N TRP A 11 -5.75 -15.88 -10.52
CA TRP A 11 -6.43 -16.44 -9.35
C TRP A 11 -5.98 -15.81 -8.02
N LEU A 12 -4.69 -15.43 -7.93
CA LEU A 12 -4.11 -14.77 -6.78
C LEU A 12 -4.68 -13.35 -6.53
N HIS A 13 -5.28 -12.70 -7.53
CA HIS A 13 -5.92 -11.39 -7.37
C HIS A 13 -7.27 -11.47 -6.63
N ARG A 14 -7.87 -12.67 -6.53
CA ARG A 14 -9.10 -12.91 -5.77
C ARG A 14 -8.86 -13.08 -4.27
N ILE A 15 -7.63 -13.38 -3.84
CA ILE A 15 -7.31 -13.53 -2.43
C ILE A 15 -7.20 -12.13 -1.80
N PRO A 16 -7.92 -11.86 -0.69
CA PRO A 16 -7.91 -10.55 -0.06
C PRO A 16 -6.49 -10.17 0.38
N ALA A 17 -6.12 -8.90 0.17
CA ALA A 17 -4.80 -8.37 0.51
C ALA A 17 -4.41 -8.62 1.97
N SER A 18 -5.40 -8.66 2.88
CA SER A 18 -5.18 -8.98 4.29
C SER A 18 -4.61 -10.37 4.50
N ALA A 19 -5.12 -11.37 3.76
CA ALA A 19 -4.63 -12.76 3.87
C ALA A 19 -3.22 -12.91 3.30
N LYS A 20 -2.90 -12.19 2.22
CA LYS A 20 -1.54 -12.17 1.65
C LYS A 20 -0.53 -11.54 2.61
N LEU A 21 -0.90 -10.41 3.22
CA LEU A 21 -0.03 -9.74 4.19
C LEU A 21 0.13 -10.55 5.48
N LEU A 22 -0.92 -11.23 5.95
CA LEU A 22 -0.83 -12.17 7.07
C LEU A 22 0.05 -13.38 6.73
N ALA A 23 -0.08 -13.94 5.53
CA ALA A 23 0.77 -15.03 5.07
C ALA A 23 2.24 -14.59 4.99
N LEU A 24 2.52 -13.38 4.49
CA LEU A 24 3.88 -12.83 4.49
C LEU A 24 4.43 -12.65 5.90
N LEU A 25 3.62 -12.12 6.81
CA LEU A 25 4.00 -11.91 8.20
C LEU A 25 4.31 -13.24 8.88
N LEU A 26 3.43 -14.23 8.74
CA LEU A 26 3.65 -15.58 9.29
C LEU A 26 4.87 -16.27 8.65
N LEU A 27 5.05 -16.13 7.34
CA LEU A 27 6.20 -16.69 6.63
C LEU A 27 7.51 -16.05 7.09
N SER A 28 7.54 -14.72 7.23
CA SER A 28 8.70 -13.99 7.74
C SER A 28 9.03 -14.40 9.18
N MET A 29 8.02 -14.53 10.02
CA MET A 29 8.16 -14.92 11.43
C MET A 29 8.62 -16.38 11.56
N ALA A 30 8.10 -17.29 10.72
CA ALA A 30 8.55 -18.67 10.63
C ALA A 30 10.01 -18.78 10.14
N MET A 31 10.37 -18.04 9.08
CA MET A 31 11.74 -17.98 8.55
C MET A 31 12.74 -17.43 9.57
N PHE A 32 12.33 -16.53 10.46
CA PHE A 32 13.17 -16.01 11.53
C PHE A 32 13.38 -17.00 12.67
N ARG A 33 12.38 -17.83 12.99
CA ARG A 33 12.43 -18.77 14.13
C ARG A 33 13.17 -20.08 13.82
N LEU A 34 13.26 -20.45 12.53
CA LEU A 34 13.75 -21.75 12.09
C LEU A 34 15.09 -21.60 11.36
N ASP A 35 16.16 -22.13 11.94
CA ASP A 35 17.51 -22.16 11.36
C ASP A 35 17.80 -23.44 10.56
N ASP A 36 16.78 -24.28 10.40
CA ASP A 36 16.86 -25.56 9.70
C ASP A 36 16.83 -25.40 8.17
N SER A 37 17.80 -26.04 7.49
CA SER A 37 17.96 -26.07 6.03
C SER A 37 16.71 -26.57 5.28
N ARG A 38 15.90 -27.42 5.92
CA ARG A 38 14.65 -27.97 5.36
C ARG A 38 13.55 -26.92 5.16
N TRP A 39 13.47 -25.93 6.05
CA TRP A 39 12.49 -24.86 5.93
C TRP A 39 12.85 -23.85 4.83
N LEU A 40 14.15 -23.68 4.55
CA LEU A 40 14.61 -22.91 3.40
C LEU A 40 14.18 -23.56 2.08
N ALA A 41 14.28 -24.88 1.98
CA ALA A 41 13.81 -25.62 0.79
C ALA A 41 12.30 -25.49 0.60
N ILE A 42 11.50 -25.60 1.67
CA ILE A 42 10.04 -25.42 1.62
C ILE A 42 9.68 -23.98 1.23
N GLY A 43 10.38 -22.99 1.77
CA GLY A 43 10.18 -21.58 1.43
C GLY A 43 10.51 -21.29 -0.04
N LEU A 44 11.59 -21.87 -0.57
CA LEU A 44 11.97 -21.77 -1.98
C LEU A 44 10.91 -22.42 -2.89
N LEU A 45 10.41 -23.60 -2.51
CA LEU A 45 9.37 -24.33 -3.24
C LEU A 45 8.04 -23.55 -3.23
N ALA A 46 7.70 -22.92 -2.11
CA ALA A 46 6.54 -22.04 -2.00
C ALA A 46 6.70 -20.77 -2.85
N ALA A 47 7.89 -20.17 -2.91
CA ALA A 47 8.18 -19.03 -3.78
C ALA A 47 8.03 -19.41 -5.26
N PHE A 48 8.57 -20.58 -5.63
CA PHE A 48 8.49 -21.10 -6.99
C PHE A 48 7.05 -21.44 -7.39
N ALA A 49 6.28 -22.07 -6.50
CA ALA A 49 4.86 -22.36 -6.71
C ALA A 49 4.05 -21.06 -6.83
N ALA A 50 4.35 -20.05 -6.01
CA ALA A 50 3.67 -18.76 -6.06
C ALA A 50 3.97 -17.99 -7.36
N TYR A 51 5.23 -17.96 -7.82
CA TYR A 51 5.61 -17.37 -9.12
C TYR A 51 5.07 -18.18 -10.30
N GLY A 52 5.09 -19.51 -10.22
CA GLY A 52 4.50 -20.41 -11.23
C GLY A 52 3.00 -20.18 -11.39
N SER A 53 2.30 -19.89 -10.28
CA SER A 53 0.87 -19.55 -10.32
C SER A 53 0.58 -18.15 -10.92
N ILE A 54 1.59 -17.29 -11.11
CA ILE A 54 1.43 -15.92 -11.63
C ILE A 54 1.68 -15.82 -13.15
N GLY A 55 2.37 -16.79 -13.73
CA GLY A 55 2.61 -16.88 -15.19
C GLY A 55 3.84 -16.10 -15.69
N SER A 56 3.95 -15.96 -17.02
CA SER A 56 5.09 -15.34 -17.73
C SER A 56 5.48 -13.91 -17.28
N PRO A 57 4.58 -13.02 -16.80
CA PRO A 57 4.98 -11.70 -16.30
C PRO A 57 5.77 -11.76 -14.99
N GLY A 58 5.60 -12.83 -14.20
CA GLY A 58 6.38 -13.05 -12.98
C GLY A 58 7.85 -13.32 -13.29
N LEU A 59 8.13 -14.16 -14.29
CA LEU A 59 9.50 -14.53 -14.67
C LEU A 59 10.33 -13.31 -15.13
N CYS A 60 9.75 -12.40 -15.92
CA CYS A 60 10.43 -11.14 -16.30
C CYS A 60 10.78 -10.27 -15.08
N ARG A 61 9.96 -10.29 -14.03
CA ARG A 61 10.21 -9.53 -12.79
C ARG A 61 11.27 -10.20 -11.92
N LEU A 62 11.31 -11.53 -11.92
CA LEU A 62 12.39 -12.29 -11.29
C LEU A 62 13.76 -11.98 -11.94
N ILE A 63 13.78 -11.81 -13.26
CA ILE A 63 14.98 -11.37 -13.99
C ILE A 63 15.34 -9.92 -13.63
N ALA A 64 14.35 -9.02 -13.47
CA ALA A 64 14.59 -7.65 -13.02
C ALA A 64 15.14 -7.56 -11.58
N LEU A 65 14.71 -8.47 -10.69
CA LEU A 65 15.29 -8.63 -9.35
C LEU A 65 16.77 -9.07 -9.38
N GLY A 66 17.24 -9.61 -10.51
CA GLY A 66 18.67 -9.83 -10.76
C GLY A 66 19.52 -8.56 -10.63
N ALA A 67 18.94 -7.36 -10.76
CA ALA A 67 19.64 -6.11 -10.48
C ALA A 67 20.01 -5.91 -8.99
N LEU A 68 19.33 -6.61 -8.07
CA LEU A 68 19.64 -6.58 -6.63
C LEU A 68 20.69 -7.61 -6.21
N LEU A 69 21.02 -8.58 -7.07
CA LEU A 69 22.09 -9.56 -6.81
C LEU A 69 23.41 -8.93 -6.35
N PRO A 70 23.95 -7.87 -6.99
CA PRO A 70 25.21 -7.27 -6.55
C PRO A 70 25.14 -6.72 -5.11
N VAL A 71 24.01 -6.14 -4.71
CA VAL A 71 23.79 -5.66 -3.32
C VAL A 71 23.77 -6.84 -2.35
N ILE A 72 23.07 -7.93 -2.72
CA ILE A 72 22.96 -9.14 -1.91
C ILE A 72 24.32 -9.83 -1.76
N ILE A 73 25.10 -9.90 -2.84
CA ILE A 73 26.47 -10.44 -2.83
C ILE A 73 27.36 -9.60 -1.91
N GLY A 74 27.26 -8.26 -1.99
CA GLY A 74 27.99 -7.37 -1.09
C GLY A 74 27.67 -7.62 0.39
N ILE A 75 26.38 -7.79 0.72
CA ILE A 75 25.92 -8.14 2.07
C ILE A 75 26.44 -9.52 2.49
N ALA A 76 26.42 -10.51 1.59
CA ALA A 76 26.89 -11.87 1.87
C ALA A 76 28.40 -11.91 2.14
N ILE A 77 29.20 -11.16 1.37
CA ILE A 77 30.64 -11.03 1.58
C ILE A 77 30.90 -10.38 2.94
N PHE A 78 30.23 -9.27 3.24
CA PHE A 78 30.36 -8.60 4.54
C PHE A 78 30.00 -9.54 5.70
N GLN A 79 28.91 -10.28 5.59
CA GLN A 79 28.52 -11.26 6.61
C GLN A 79 29.50 -12.43 6.72
N ALA A 80 30.11 -12.88 5.61
CA ALA A 80 31.11 -13.95 5.64
C ALA A 80 32.35 -13.53 6.43
N PHE A 81 32.74 -12.25 6.34
CA PHE A 81 33.82 -11.68 7.14
C PHE A 81 33.48 -11.56 8.63
N VAL A 82 32.23 -11.27 8.99
CA VAL A 82 31.83 -10.98 10.38
C VAL A 82 31.37 -12.22 11.15
N MET A 83 30.61 -13.12 10.52
CA MET A 83 29.90 -14.24 11.18
C MET A 83 30.33 -15.63 10.66
N GLY A 84 31.24 -15.70 9.70
CA GLY A 84 31.68 -16.94 9.07
C GLY A 84 30.82 -17.37 7.88
N TRP A 85 31.41 -18.22 7.03
CA TRP A 85 30.88 -18.57 5.71
C TRP A 85 29.52 -19.29 5.77
N GLU A 86 29.30 -20.14 6.77
CA GLU A 86 28.04 -20.91 6.88
C GLU A 86 26.84 -20.06 7.28
N LEU A 87 27.02 -19.09 8.17
CA LEU A 87 25.94 -18.19 8.60
C LEU A 87 25.66 -17.16 7.50
N ALA A 88 26.70 -16.66 6.82
CA ALA A 88 26.55 -15.72 5.72
C ALA A 88 25.75 -16.32 4.55
N PHE A 89 26.03 -17.57 4.17
CA PHE A 89 25.31 -18.23 3.09
C PHE A 89 23.83 -18.46 3.42
N ARG A 90 23.53 -18.92 4.65
CA ARG A 90 22.14 -19.11 5.12
C ARG A 90 21.36 -17.78 5.15
N SER A 91 21.97 -16.73 5.67
CA SER A 91 21.34 -15.41 5.75
C SER A 91 21.15 -14.77 4.37
N ALA A 92 22.11 -14.93 3.45
CA ALA A 92 21.98 -14.46 2.08
C ALA A 92 20.79 -15.11 1.36
N ILE A 93 20.62 -16.43 1.50
CA ILE A 93 19.46 -17.16 0.94
C ILE A 93 18.15 -16.68 1.57
N LYS A 94 18.09 -16.51 2.90
CA LYS A 94 16.89 -15.97 3.59
C LYS A 94 16.52 -14.58 3.04
N LEU A 95 17.50 -13.70 2.88
CA LEU A 95 17.30 -12.35 2.34
C LEU A 95 16.78 -12.39 0.90
N ILE A 96 17.39 -13.18 0.03
CA ILE A 96 16.93 -13.35 -1.36
C ILE A 96 15.47 -13.82 -1.37
N LEU A 97 15.15 -14.85 -0.58
CA LEU A 97 13.82 -15.43 -0.55
C LEU A 97 12.78 -14.42 -0.06
N MET A 98 13.10 -13.66 0.98
CA MET A 98 12.21 -12.67 1.56
C MET A 98 11.99 -11.47 0.61
N ILE A 99 13.03 -11.05 -0.12
CA ILE A 99 12.92 -10.02 -1.17
C ILE A 99 12.02 -10.50 -2.29
N ILE A 100 12.19 -11.74 -2.76
CA ILE A 100 11.36 -12.34 -3.82
C ILE A 100 9.88 -12.38 -3.38
N PHE A 101 9.60 -12.83 -2.15
CA PHE A 101 8.23 -12.84 -1.62
C PHE A 101 7.64 -11.42 -1.47
N ALA A 102 8.44 -10.46 -0.99
CA ALA A 102 8.00 -9.08 -0.83
C ALA A 102 7.70 -8.41 -2.17
N ASP A 103 8.56 -8.59 -3.18
CA ASP A 103 8.29 -8.11 -4.55
C ASP A 103 7.04 -8.77 -5.12
N LEU A 104 6.86 -10.07 -4.90
CA LEU A 104 5.69 -10.79 -5.37
C LEU A 104 4.39 -10.22 -4.84
N ILE A 105 4.35 -9.94 -3.54
CA ILE A 105 3.17 -9.36 -2.90
C ILE A 105 2.96 -7.91 -3.34
N THR A 106 4.04 -7.15 -3.48
CA THR A 106 4.00 -5.77 -3.99
C THR A 106 3.48 -5.73 -5.43
N ALA A 107 3.89 -6.68 -6.27
CA ALA A 107 3.48 -6.81 -7.66
C ALA A 107 2.02 -7.26 -7.81
N THR A 108 1.54 -8.12 -6.90
CA THR A 108 0.22 -8.76 -7.00
C THR A 108 -0.87 -8.08 -6.18
N THR A 109 -0.53 -7.02 -5.43
CA THR A 109 -1.48 -6.29 -4.58
C THR A 109 -1.71 -4.87 -5.12
N PRO A 110 -2.95 -4.50 -5.48
CA PRO A 110 -3.25 -3.13 -5.85
C PRO A 110 -3.08 -2.19 -4.66
N MET A 111 -2.58 -0.98 -4.91
CA MET A 111 -2.40 0.07 -3.90
C MET A 111 -3.69 0.33 -3.10
N GLN A 112 -4.84 0.29 -3.77
CA GLN A 112 -6.16 0.46 -3.15
C GLN A 112 -6.48 -0.64 -2.13
N ALA A 113 -6.13 -1.90 -2.42
CA ALA A 113 -6.35 -3.00 -1.49
C ALA A 113 -5.41 -2.94 -0.28
N MET A 114 -4.16 -2.50 -0.47
CA MET A 114 -3.25 -2.24 0.65
C MET A 114 -3.78 -1.15 1.58
N LEU A 115 -4.28 -0.05 1.02
CA LEU A 115 -4.88 1.05 1.79
C LEU A 115 -6.09 0.58 2.61
N GLN A 116 -6.95 -0.27 2.05
CA GLN A 116 -8.09 -0.84 2.78
C GLN A 116 -7.66 -1.72 3.96
N VAL A 117 -6.61 -2.52 3.80
CA VAL A 117 -6.08 -3.36 4.89
C VAL A 117 -5.49 -2.47 5.98
N PHE A 118 -4.63 -1.53 5.63
CA PHE A 118 -4.01 -0.60 6.57
C PHE A 118 -5.07 0.16 7.38
N GLN A 119 -6.15 0.56 6.72
CA GLN A 119 -7.28 1.21 7.35
C GLN A 119 -8.02 0.31 8.34
N LYS A 120 -8.25 -0.98 8.02
CA LYS A 120 -8.84 -1.94 8.98
C LYS A 120 -7.96 -2.12 10.22
N LEU A 121 -6.64 -2.09 10.06
CA LEU A 121 -5.68 -2.16 11.17
C LEU A 121 -5.65 -0.88 12.01
N LEU A 122 -5.79 0.29 11.40
CA LEU A 122 -5.79 1.58 12.11
C LEU A 122 -7.11 1.90 12.81
N ALA A 123 -8.24 1.42 12.28
CA ALA A 123 -9.57 1.67 12.86
C ALA A 123 -9.70 1.36 14.36
N PRO A 124 -9.24 0.20 14.89
CA PRO A 124 -9.31 -0.10 16.33
C PRO A 124 -8.39 0.81 17.16
N ILE A 125 -7.20 1.15 16.65
CA ILE A 125 -6.25 2.04 17.34
C ILE A 125 -6.86 3.44 17.51
N ILE A 126 -7.48 3.96 16.45
CA ILE A 126 -8.14 5.27 16.45
C ILE A 126 -9.30 5.30 17.45
N ARG A 127 -10.06 4.20 17.56
CA ARG A 127 -11.14 4.06 18.56
C ARG A 127 -10.58 4.05 19.99
N LEU A 128 -9.42 3.42 20.21
CA LEU A 128 -8.78 3.34 21.52
C LEU A 128 -8.23 4.69 22.03
N LEU A 129 -7.91 5.62 21.12
CA LEU A 129 -7.38 6.95 21.43
C LEU A 129 -8.45 7.97 21.91
N GLY A 130 -9.72 7.58 22.06
CA GLY A 130 -10.73 8.39 22.78
C GLY A 130 -11.22 9.66 22.07
N PHE A 131 -10.94 9.82 20.78
CA PHE A 131 -11.46 10.93 20.00
C PHE A 131 -12.97 10.83 19.78
N SER A 132 -13.68 11.95 19.60
CA SER A 132 -15.13 11.93 19.36
C SER A 132 -15.43 11.04 18.14
N GLU A 133 -16.04 9.88 18.37
CA GLU A 133 -16.17 8.83 17.36
C GLU A 133 -16.80 9.38 16.08
N LYS A 134 -17.82 10.25 16.20
CA LYS A 134 -18.59 10.78 15.07
C LYS A 134 -17.78 11.65 14.10
N LYS A 135 -16.95 12.58 14.60
CA LYS A 135 -16.17 13.49 13.73
C LYS A 135 -15.01 12.75 13.07
N ILE A 136 -14.35 11.87 13.82
CA ILE A 136 -13.24 11.08 13.29
C ILE A 136 -13.74 10.02 12.31
N SER A 137 -14.83 9.31 12.61
CA SER A 137 -15.41 8.34 11.68
C SER A 137 -15.80 9.00 10.37
N LEU A 138 -16.36 10.21 10.42
CA LEU A 138 -16.72 11.00 9.24
C LEU A 138 -15.46 11.43 8.46
N ALA A 139 -14.46 12.01 9.13
CA ALA A 139 -13.23 12.45 8.49
C ALA A 139 -12.49 11.27 7.81
N VAL A 140 -12.37 10.15 8.52
CA VAL A 140 -11.75 8.92 7.99
C VAL A 140 -12.56 8.40 6.80
N ALA A 141 -13.88 8.29 6.90
CA ALA A 141 -14.75 7.86 5.79
C ALA A 141 -14.60 8.73 4.54
N ILE A 142 -14.52 10.05 4.71
CA ILE A 142 -14.25 10.99 3.61
C ILE A 142 -12.86 10.73 3.04
N MET A 143 -11.82 10.65 3.89
CA MET A 143 -10.43 10.47 3.46
C MET A 143 -10.27 9.20 2.60
N ILE A 144 -10.86 8.08 3.03
CA ILE A 144 -10.79 6.80 2.30
C ILE A 144 -11.43 6.91 0.92
N ARG A 145 -12.54 7.65 0.80
CA ARG A 145 -13.21 7.88 -0.48
C ARG A 145 -12.44 8.88 -1.35
N PHE A 146 -11.71 9.81 -0.73
CA PHE A 146 -11.01 10.89 -1.43
C PHE A 146 -9.64 10.47 -1.97
N ILE A 147 -8.90 9.63 -1.24
CA ILE A 147 -7.60 9.09 -1.69
C ILE A 147 -7.64 8.47 -3.10
N PRO A 148 -8.56 7.55 -3.45
CA PRO A 148 -8.60 6.96 -4.79
C PRO A 148 -8.94 7.99 -5.87
N VAL A 149 -9.77 8.98 -5.54
CA VAL A 149 -10.14 10.07 -6.45
C VAL A 149 -8.93 10.95 -6.76
N LEU A 150 -8.16 11.34 -5.74
CA LEU A 150 -6.93 12.11 -5.90
C LEU A 150 -5.85 11.33 -6.67
N ALA A 151 -5.71 10.03 -6.40
CA ALA A 151 -4.76 9.17 -7.10
C ALA A 151 -5.08 9.07 -8.60
N ALA A 152 -6.36 8.86 -8.96
CA ALA A 152 -6.79 8.82 -10.36
C ALA A 152 -6.56 10.17 -11.06
N GLN A 153 -6.87 11.27 -10.39
CA GLN A 153 -6.63 12.62 -10.91
C GLN A 153 -5.13 12.90 -11.14
N TRP A 154 -4.27 12.47 -10.23
CA TRP A 154 -2.82 12.60 -10.38
C TRP A 154 -2.30 11.82 -11.59
N GLN A 155 -2.79 10.59 -11.81
CA GLN A 155 -2.45 9.81 -13.00
C GLN A 155 -2.89 10.51 -14.30
N GLN A 156 -4.11 11.07 -14.32
CA GLN A 156 -4.62 11.79 -15.48
C GLN A 156 -3.80 13.06 -15.79
N GLN A 157 -3.41 13.81 -14.74
CA GLN A 157 -2.52 14.96 -14.86
C GLN A 157 -1.15 14.57 -15.44
N GLN A 158 -0.56 13.46 -14.97
CA GLN A 158 0.70 12.96 -15.52
C GLN A 158 0.59 12.55 -16.98
N GLN A 159 -0.51 11.90 -17.37
CA GLN A 159 -0.76 11.50 -18.76
C GLN A 159 -0.90 12.73 -19.67
N ALA A 160 -1.66 13.73 -19.25
CA ALA A 160 -1.83 14.98 -19.99
C ALA A 160 -0.50 15.76 -20.12
N TRP A 161 0.31 15.80 -19.06
CA TRP A 161 1.64 16.43 -19.10
C TRP A 161 2.58 15.71 -20.07
N THR A 162 2.61 14.37 -19.99
CA THR A 162 3.47 13.55 -20.85
C THR A 162 3.09 13.73 -22.33
N ALA A 163 1.80 13.79 -22.64
CA ALA A 163 1.30 14.03 -23.99
C ALA A 163 1.72 15.41 -24.55
N ARG A 164 1.75 16.45 -23.71
CA ARG A 164 2.09 17.82 -24.13
C ARG A 164 3.59 18.06 -24.26
N THR A 165 4.42 17.48 -23.39
CA THR A 165 5.80 17.93 -23.24
C THR A 165 6.83 16.83 -23.50
N HIS A 166 6.43 15.55 -23.62
CA HIS A 166 7.34 14.38 -23.72
C HIS A 166 8.45 14.34 -22.63
N ARG A 167 8.34 15.18 -21.59
CA ARG A 167 9.28 15.31 -20.47
C ARG A 167 8.69 14.64 -19.24
N LYS A 168 9.57 14.13 -18.36
CA LYS A 168 9.16 13.52 -17.10
C LYS A 168 8.35 14.53 -16.26
N PRO A 169 7.24 14.10 -15.63
CA PRO A 169 6.50 14.94 -14.71
C PRO A 169 7.42 15.33 -13.54
N GLY A 170 7.46 16.62 -13.22
CA GLY A 170 8.31 17.18 -12.16
C GLY A 170 7.50 18.03 -11.19
N PHE A 171 8.21 18.78 -10.35
CA PHE A 171 7.61 19.64 -9.31
C PHE A 171 6.56 20.62 -9.84
N ARG A 172 6.66 21.01 -11.11
CA ARG A 172 5.72 21.90 -11.80
C ARG A 172 4.29 21.35 -11.91
N LEU A 173 4.12 20.03 -11.86
CA LEU A 173 2.81 19.36 -11.88
C LEU A 173 2.14 19.36 -10.49
N LEU A 174 2.92 19.57 -9.42
CA LEU A 174 2.41 19.53 -8.05
C LEU A 174 1.52 20.74 -7.74
N VAL A 175 1.92 21.93 -8.22
CA VAL A 175 1.16 23.17 -8.03
C VAL A 175 -0.29 23.03 -8.56
N PRO A 176 -0.55 22.67 -9.83
CA PRO A 176 -1.92 22.53 -10.33
C PRO A 176 -2.68 21.37 -9.66
N PHE A 177 -1.97 20.33 -9.21
CA PHE A 177 -2.61 19.26 -8.45
C PHE A 177 -3.13 19.75 -7.09
N ILE A 178 -2.30 20.49 -6.34
CA ILE A 178 -2.68 21.04 -5.03
C ILE A 178 -3.83 22.03 -5.16
N THR A 179 -3.79 22.95 -6.14
CA THR A 179 -4.88 23.92 -6.34
C THR A 179 -6.20 23.23 -6.67
N THR A 180 -6.17 22.20 -7.51
CA THR A 180 -7.38 21.43 -7.82
C THR A 180 -7.87 20.60 -6.63
N ALA A 181 -6.96 20.11 -5.79
CA ALA A 181 -7.31 19.39 -4.58
C ALA A 181 -7.98 20.32 -3.55
N LEU A 182 -7.45 21.52 -3.34
CA LEU A 182 -8.03 22.55 -2.47
C LEU A 182 -9.43 22.98 -2.94
N ALA A 183 -9.60 23.24 -4.23
CA ALA A 183 -10.92 23.58 -4.77
C ALA A 183 -11.96 22.47 -4.52
N ARG A 184 -11.53 21.19 -4.56
CA ARG A 184 -12.43 20.07 -4.22
C ARG A 184 -12.70 19.97 -2.73
N THR A 185 -11.75 20.31 -1.85
CA THR A 185 -12.03 20.35 -0.41
C THR A 185 -13.05 21.41 -0.07
N ASP A 186 -13.01 22.57 -0.73
CA ASP A 186 -13.99 23.64 -0.55
C ASP A 186 -15.39 23.19 -0.98
N GLN A 187 -15.51 22.51 -2.13
CA GLN A 187 -16.77 21.92 -2.58
C GLN A 187 -17.32 20.87 -1.63
N VAL A 188 -16.45 20.02 -1.07
CA VAL A 188 -16.86 19.00 -0.09
C VAL A 188 -17.28 19.66 1.23
N ALA A 189 -16.59 20.71 1.67
CA ALA A 189 -16.93 21.46 2.87
C ALA A 189 -18.31 22.14 2.73
N GLU A 190 -18.58 22.76 1.57
CA GLU A 190 -19.87 23.39 1.25
C GLU A 190 -21.02 22.37 1.16
N ALA A 191 -20.75 21.20 0.58
CA ALA A 191 -21.71 20.10 0.56
C ALA A 191 -21.97 19.51 1.97
N LEU A 192 -20.96 19.53 2.85
CA LEU A 192 -21.12 19.10 4.23
C LEU A 192 -21.92 20.13 5.04
N SER A 193 -21.60 21.43 4.90
CA SER A 193 -22.24 22.52 5.64
C SER A 193 -23.74 22.58 5.35
N SER A 194 -24.14 22.51 4.07
CA SER A 194 -25.54 22.47 3.63
C SER A 194 -26.33 21.27 4.19
N ARG A 195 -25.70 20.10 4.33
CA ARG A 195 -26.33 18.92 4.95
C ARG A 195 -26.46 19.05 6.47
N THR A 196 -25.48 19.66 7.13
CA THR A 196 -25.50 19.84 8.58
C THR A 196 -26.43 20.97 9.03
N SER A 197 -26.65 22.01 8.23
CA SER A 197 -27.57 23.11 8.57
C SER A 197 -29.03 22.64 8.64
N HIS A 198 -29.38 21.56 7.93
CA HIS A 198 -30.69 20.92 8.06
C HIS A 198 -30.86 20.09 9.33
N SER A 199 -29.76 19.69 9.98
CA SER A 199 -29.75 18.95 11.25
C SER A 199 -29.68 19.86 12.48
N SER A 200 -29.36 21.15 12.32
CA SER A 200 -29.31 22.13 13.40
C SER A 200 -30.65 22.82 13.67
N GLY A 201 -31.77 22.13 13.47
CA GLY A 201 -33.03 22.50 14.09
C GLY A 201 -32.99 22.17 15.59
N ASN A 202 -32.16 22.90 16.34
CA ASN A 202 -32.08 22.77 17.80
C ASN A 202 -33.43 23.20 18.42
N PRO A 203 -34.18 22.31 19.11
CA PRO A 203 -35.45 22.67 19.74
C PRO A 203 -35.30 23.71 20.87
N GLU A 204 -34.09 23.97 21.38
CA GLU A 204 -33.87 24.95 22.44
C GLU A 204 -34.04 26.40 21.99
N ASN A 205 -33.79 26.72 20.71
CA ASN A 205 -33.93 28.10 20.23
C ASN A 205 -35.41 28.53 20.02
N ARG A 206 -36.36 27.59 20.14
CA ARG A 206 -37.81 27.91 20.10
C ARG A 206 -38.34 28.44 21.44
N LYS A 207 -37.64 28.24 22.56
CA LYS A 207 -38.14 28.74 23.87
C LYS A 207 -37.84 30.22 24.12
N GLY A 208 -36.82 30.79 23.47
CA GLY A 208 -36.48 32.21 23.60
C GLY A 208 -37.34 33.17 22.78
N LEU A 209 -38.08 32.67 21.78
CA LEU A 209 -38.92 33.48 20.87
C LEU A 209 -40.41 33.44 21.22
N ALA A 210 -40.83 32.66 22.22
CA ALA A 210 -42.21 32.59 22.70
C ALA A 210 -42.45 33.39 24.00
N GLN A 211 -41.45 34.14 24.47
CA GLN A 211 -41.52 34.98 25.68
C GLN A 211 -41.19 36.47 25.42
N ARG A 212 -41.29 36.92 24.18
CA ARG A 212 -41.22 38.35 23.83
C ARG A 212 -42.44 38.77 23.03
#